data_AF-A0A946XIH6-F1
#
_entry.id   AF-A0A946XIH6-F1
#
_cell.length_a   1.000
_cell.length_b   1.000
_cell.length_c   1.000
_cell.angle_alpha   90.00
_cell.angle_beta   90.00
_cell.angle_gamma   90.00
#
_symmetry.space_group_name_H-M   'P 1'
#
loop_
_entity.id
_entity.type
_entity.pdbx_description
1 polymer ?
#
loop_
_entity_poly.entity_id
_entity_poly.type
_entity_poly.pdbx_seq_one_letter_code
_entity_poly.pdbx_strand_id
1 'polypeptide(L)' 'MSYPERIVLATDHGGYKLKEHLKKYLISKGVDVIDVGTFSEESIDY' A
#
# COMPACT_ATOMS: atom_id res chain seq x y z
N MET A 1 -7.84 9.15 -17.25
CA MET A 1 -8.32 8.66 -15.94
C MET A 1 -7.95 9.67 -14.88
N SER A 2 -8.91 10.17 -14.11
CA SER A 2 -8.65 10.84 -12.83
C SER A 2 -8.58 9.77 -11.72
N TYR A 3 -7.64 9.93 -10.80
CA TYR A 3 -7.61 9.14 -9.57
C TYR A 3 -8.46 9.85 -8.50
N PRO A 4 -9.01 9.11 -7.53
CA PRO A 4 -9.55 9.73 -6.32
C PRO A 4 -8.45 10.51 -5.59
N GLU A 5 -8.84 11.56 -4.87
CA GLU A 5 -7.92 12.44 -4.16
C GLU A 5 -7.10 11.69 -3.09
N ARG A 6 -7.69 10.68 -2.46
CA ARG A 6 -7.10 9.86 -1.40
C ARG A 6 -7.44 8.39 -1.55
N ILE A 7 -6.45 7.51 -1.35
CA ILE A 7 -6.57 6.05 -1.39
C ILE A 7 -6.00 5.45 -0.11
N VAL A 8 -6.74 4.51 0.50
CA VAL A 8 -6.27 3.72 1.63
C VAL A 8 -5.77 2.35 1.14
N LEU A 9 -4.57 1.96 1.54
CA LEU A 9 -3.97 0.65 1.21
C LEU A 9 -3.80 -0.18 2.48
N ALA A 10 -4.28 -1.42 2.42
CA ALA A 10 -4.11 -2.44 3.45
C ALA A 10 -3.85 -3.79 2.78
N THR A 11 -3.01 -4.61 3.37
CA THR A 11 -2.69 -5.95 2.88
C THR A 11 -2.21 -6.85 4.01
N ASP A 12 -2.20 -8.16 3.80
CA ASP A 12 -1.55 -9.13 4.70
C ASP A 12 -0.04 -9.24 4.37
N HIS A 13 0.68 -10.14 5.04
CA HIS A 13 2.12 -10.34 4.79
C HIS A 13 2.41 -10.73 3.33
N GLY A 14 1.54 -11.52 2.70
CA GLY A 14 1.72 -12.00 1.32
C GLY A 14 1.62 -10.88 0.29
N GLY A 15 0.77 -9.88 0.53
CA GLY A 15 0.60 -8.75 -0.38
C GLY A 15 1.47 -7.52 -0.09
N TYR A 16 2.36 -7.57 0.92
CA TYR A 16 3.24 -6.45 1.29
C TYR A 16 4.05 -5.90 0.11
N LYS A 17 4.75 -6.77 -0.65
CA LYS A 17 5.57 -6.35 -1.81
C LYS A 17 4.75 -5.61 -2.86
N LEU A 18 3.56 -6.14 -3.16
CA LEU A 18 2.68 -5.56 -4.17
C LEU A 18 2.13 -4.22 -3.69
N LYS A 19 1.70 -4.14 -2.43
CA LYS A 19 1.25 -2.88 -1.82
C LYS A 19 2.32 -1.80 -1.89
N GLU A 20 3.55 -2.11 -1.50
CA GLU A 20 4.67 -1.16 -1.55
C GLU A 20 4.98 -0.68 -2.98
N HIS A 21 4.87 -1.57 -3.97
CA HIS A 21 4.99 -1.19 -5.38
C HIS A 21 3.85 -0.25 -5.83
N LEU A 22 2.60 -0.60 -5.51
CA LEU A 22 1.43 0.21 -5.85
C LEU A 22 1.44 1.57 -5.17
N LYS A 23 1.84 1.64 -3.90
CA LYS A 23 2.01 2.88 -3.14
C LYS A 23 2.97 3.84 -3.84
N LYS A 24 4.15 3.36 -4.25
CA LYS A 24 5.12 4.18 -5.01
C LYS A 24 4.55 4.66 -6.33
N TYR A 25 3.82 3.80 -7.04
CA TYR A 25 3.15 4.15 -8.29
C TYR A 25 2.11 5.26 -8.07
N LEU A 26 1.19 5.11 -7.11
CA LEU A 26 0.13 6.07 -6.83
C LEU A 26 0.68 7.42 -6.35
N ILE A 27 1.69 7.40 -5.48
CA ILE A 27 2.39 8.63 -5.04
C ILE A 27 3.04 9.33 -6.24
N SER A 28 3.67 8.59 -7.18
CA SER A 28 4.25 9.18 -8.40
C SER A 28 3.20 9.83 -9.33
N LYS A 29 1.93 9.47 -9.17
CA LYS A 29 0.80 10.06 -9.89
C LYS A 29 0.13 11.22 -9.15
N GLY A 30 0.68 11.62 -7.99
CA GLY A 30 0.17 12.71 -7.18
C GLY A 30 -1.06 12.35 -6.34
N VAL A 31 -1.28 11.06 -6.08
CA VAL A 31 -2.38 10.57 -5.24
C VAL A 31 -1.95 10.55 -3.78
N ASP A 32 -2.82 11.03 -2.88
CA ASP A 32 -2.61 10.89 -1.44
C ASP A 32 -2.86 9.43 -1.02
N VAL A 33 -1.86 8.78 -0.45
CA VAL A 33 -1.93 7.36 -0.08
C VAL A 33 -1.78 7.21 1.43
N ILE A 34 -2.78 6.61 2.06
CA ILE A 34 -2.74 6.22 3.47
C ILE A 34 -2.49 4.72 3.54
N ASP A 35 -1.34 4.33 4.07
CA ASP A 35 -0.98 2.94 4.31
C ASP A 35 -1.33 2.54 5.75
N VAL A 36 -2.25 1.58 5.90
CA VAL A 36 -2.72 1.08 7.21
C VAL A 36 -2.24 -0.34 7.52
N GLY A 37 -1.24 -0.84 6.79
CA GLY A 37 -0.54 -2.10 7.11
C GLY A 37 -0.70 -3.21 6.06
N THR A 38 -0.17 -4.40 6.27
CA THR A 38 0.94 -4.77 7.17
C THR A 38 2.22 -3.99 6.81
N PHE A 39 3.08 -3.68 7.78
CA PHE A 39 4.30 -2.88 7.55
C PHE A 39 5.57 -3.72 7.37
N SER A 40 5.43 -5.04 7.28
CA SER A 40 6.52 -5.98 7.07
C SER A 40 6.05 -7.21 6.28
N GLU A 41 7.01 -7.92 5.70
CA GLU A 41 6.83 -9.26 5.12
C GLU A 41 6.91 -10.36 6.18
N GLU A 42 7.19 -10.00 7.43
CA GLU A 42 7.38 -10.97 8.50
C GLU A 42 6.04 -11.61 8.85
N SER A 43 5.94 -12.92 8.62
CA SER A 43 4.91 -13.74 9.26
C SER A 43 5.21 -13.72 10.75
N ILE A 44 4.31 -13.15 11.55
CA ILE A 44 4.41 -13.23 13.00
C ILE A 44 3.77 -14.57 13.38
N ASP A 45 4.60 -15.58 13.61
CA ASP A 45 4.17 -16.77 14.33
C ASP A 45 4.03 -16.40 15.82
N TYR A 46 2.81 -16.54 16.34
CA TYR A 46 2.47 -16.33 17.75
C TYR A 46 2.80 -17.55 18.61
#